data_AF-A0A0F9P3H4-F1
#
_entry.id   AF-A0A0F9P3H4-F1
#
_cell.length_a   1.000
_cell.length_b   1.000
_cell.length_c   1.000
_cell.angle_alpha   90.00
_cell.angle_beta   90.00
_cell.angle_gamma   90.00
#
_symmetry.space_group_name_H-M   'P 1'
#
loop_
_entity.id
_entity.type
_entity.pdbx_description
1 polymer ?
#
loop_
_entity_poly.entity_id
_entity_poly.type
_entity_poly.pdbx_seq_one_letter_code
_entity_poly.pdbx_strand_id
1 'polypeptide(L)'
;MVDGTGVVVVEPLKADDVDITAEDIAEIADARIPLSQNPRKAEYLSNRAVGFGIRESCALANVSQATLRKWRREDPEFREFEGERLAFLQRTISSDIMRMKWLRNFFLVLRRDQRILYKSAFNFEGLTDNERSYLHLIRKHYTPQDLLALEKALEPEHGERARIAVDKAVFLIDGKEVVGEDKRRAVARAVLDRFNASGKYVEARAAEEAEAT
;
A
#
# COMPACT_ATOMS: atom_id res chain seq x y z
N MET A 1 -11.83 -16.70 -36.39
CA MET A 1 -11.04 -17.35 -37.46
C MET A 1 -9.60 -16.95 -37.25
N VAL A 2 -8.65 -17.89 -37.26
CA VAL A 2 -7.24 -17.65 -36.94
C VAL A 2 -6.48 -17.51 -38.25
N ASP A 3 -5.97 -16.31 -38.54
CA ASP A 3 -5.05 -16.13 -39.66
C ASP A 3 -3.64 -16.61 -39.28
N GLY A 4 -2.94 -17.18 -40.26
CA GLY A 4 -1.70 -17.97 -40.12
C GLY A 4 -0.44 -17.21 -39.66
N THR A 5 -0.57 -16.13 -38.90
CA THR A 5 0.55 -15.37 -38.31
C THR A 5 0.76 -15.67 -36.82
N GLY A 6 -0.10 -16.50 -36.20
CA GLY A 6 -0.03 -16.79 -34.77
C GLY A 6 -0.36 -15.58 -33.87
N VAL A 7 -0.76 -14.46 -34.47
CA VAL A 7 -1.21 -13.26 -33.76
C VAL A 7 -2.69 -13.43 -33.44
N VAL A 8 -2.99 -13.66 -32.16
CA VAL A 8 -4.36 -13.58 -31.66
C VAL A 8 -4.77 -12.11 -31.73
N VAL A 9 -5.60 -11.76 -32.71
CA VAL A 9 -6.31 -10.49 -32.72
C VAL A 9 -7.32 -10.56 -31.58
N VAL A 10 -6.89 -10.10 -30.40
CA VAL A 10 -7.79 -9.86 -29.28
C VAL A 10 -8.72 -8.74 -29.73
N GLU A 11 -10.01 -9.04 -29.83
CA GLU A 11 -11.03 -8.04 -30.14
C GLU A 11 -10.85 -6.83 -29.21
N PRO A 12 -10.98 -5.59 -29.72
CA PRO A 12 -10.87 -4.41 -28.87
C PRO A 12 -11.94 -4.52 -27.77
N LEU A 13 -11.48 -4.73 -26.53
CA LEU A 13 -12.32 -4.80 -25.34
C LEU A 13 -13.35 -3.68 -25.39
N LYS A 14 -14.64 -4.02 -25.29
CA LYS A 14 -15.70 -3.03 -25.29
C LYS A 14 -15.57 -2.18 -24.02
N ALA A 15 -16.02 -0.93 -24.08
CA ALA A 15 -15.88 0.03 -22.99
C ALA A 15 -16.47 -0.46 -21.64
N ASP A 16 -17.32 -1.48 -21.69
CA ASP A 16 -18.05 -2.04 -20.55
C ASP A 16 -17.40 -3.29 -19.94
N ASP A 17 -16.29 -3.82 -20.50
CA ASP A 17 -15.61 -5.03 -19.97
C ASP A 17 -14.58 -4.73 -18.86
N VAL A 18 -14.66 -3.56 -18.22
CA VAL A 18 -13.79 -3.22 -17.07
C VAL A 18 -14.43 -3.73 -15.78
N ASP A 19 -14.43 -5.05 -15.60
CA ASP A 19 -14.76 -5.69 -14.33
C ASP A 19 -13.62 -5.46 -13.33
N ILE A 20 -13.58 -4.25 -12.77
CA ILE A 20 -13.03 -4.00 -11.43
C ILE A 20 -14.21 -3.44 -10.65
N THR A 21 -14.86 -4.30 -9.86
CA THR A 21 -16.03 -3.86 -9.11
C THR A 21 -15.58 -3.01 -7.93
N ALA A 22 -16.51 -2.19 -7.41
CA ALA A 22 -16.26 -1.40 -6.21
C ALA A 22 -15.93 -2.26 -4.97
N GLU A 23 -16.16 -3.58 -5.02
CA GLU A 23 -15.92 -4.52 -3.92
C GLU A 23 -14.42 -4.78 -3.66
N ASP A 24 -13.55 -4.80 -4.67
CA ASP A 24 -12.09 -5.01 -4.50
C ASP A 24 -11.39 -3.89 -3.69
N ILE A 25 -12.11 -2.80 -3.40
CA ILE A 25 -11.61 -1.56 -2.80
C ILE A 25 -12.08 -1.42 -1.35
N ALA A 26 -13.15 -2.12 -0.96
CA ALA A 26 -13.65 -2.16 0.41
C ALA A 26 -12.70 -2.97 1.32
N GLU A 27 -12.14 -4.08 0.81
CA GLU A 27 -11.25 -4.98 1.56
C GLU A 27 -9.96 -4.31 2.06
N ILE A 28 -9.43 -3.31 1.33
CA ILE A 28 -8.17 -2.65 1.69
C ILE A 28 -8.40 -1.53 2.73
N ALA A 29 -9.58 -0.89 2.73
CA ALA A 29 -9.97 0.11 3.72
C ALA A 29 -10.45 -0.51 5.04
N ASP A 30 -11.06 -1.70 4.99
CA ASP A 30 -11.46 -2.49 6.16
C ASP A 30 -10.28 -2.89 7.06
N ALA A 31 -9.04 -2.89 6.55
CA ALA A 31 -7.85 -3.31 7.28
C ALA A 31 -7.40 -2.35 8.41
N ARG A 32 -7.90 -1.11 8.48
CA ARG A 32 -7.39 -0.09 9.43
C ARG A 32 -8.43 0.61 10.30
N ILE A 33 -9.73 0.50 10.00
CA ILE A 33 -10.79 0.95 10.90
C ILE A 33 -11.39 -0.30 11.56
N PRO A 34 -11.26 -0.49 12.89
CA PRO A 34 -11.71 -1.71 13.61
C PRO A 34 -13.22 -2.00 13.59
N LEU A 35 -14.00 -1.35 12.72
CA LEU A 35 -15.45 -1.55 12.56
C LEU A 35 -15.77 -2.40 11.31
N SER A 36 -14.81 -3.21 10.87
CA SER A 36 -14.72 -3.97 9.61
C SER A 36 -15.85 -4.96 9.33
N GLN A 37 -16.89 -5.05 10.17
CA GLN A 37 -18.05 -5.91 9.91
C GLN A 37 -19.14 -5.20 9.09
N ASN A 38 -19.09 -3.87 8.92
CA ASN A 38 -20.06 -3.16 8.10
C ASN A 38 -19.38 -2.17 7.14
N PRO A 39 -19.28 -2.50 5.83
CA PRO A 39 -18.56 -1.68 4.87
C PRO A 39 -19.14 -0.26 4.75
N ARG A 40 -20.46 -0.09 4.94
CA ARG A 40 -21.12 1.23 4.88
C ARG A 40 -20.77 2.10 6.09
N LYS A 41 -20.53 1.52 7.26
CA LYS A 41 -20.05 2.25 8.45
C LYS A 41 -18.60 2.67 8.27
N ALA A 42 -17.76 1.77 7.78
CA ALA A 42 -16.35 2.02 7.49
C ALA A 42 -16.19 3.14 6.45
N GLU A 43 -16.96 3.10 5.37
CA GLU A 43 -16.95 4.15 4.35
C GLU A 43 -17.43 5.50 4.89
N TYR A 44 -18.52 5.52 5.67
CA TYR A 44 -19.01 6.74 6.32
C TYR A 44 -17.94 7.35 7.24
N LEU A 45 -17.34 6.56 8.13
CA LEU A 45 -16.31 7.03 9.05
C LEU A 45 -15.03 7.44 8.34
N SER A 46 -14.66 6.77 7.25
CA SER A 46 -13.54 7.17 6.40
C SER A 46 -13.76 8.56 5.82
N ASN A 47 -14.97 8.86 5.33
CA ASN A 47 -15.32 10.20 4.85
C ASN A 47 -15.27 11.24 5.98
N ARG A 48 -15.76 10.89 7.18
CA ARG A 48 -15.66 11.77 8.37
C ARG A 48 -14.22 12.03 8.80
N ALA A 49 -13.36 11.02 8.75
CA ALA A 49 -11.93 11.13 9.06
C ALA A 49 -11.17 12.03 8.07
N VAL A 50 -11.64 12.12 6.83
CA VAL A 50 -11.09 13.04 5.81
C VAL A 50 -11.62 14.48 5.97
N GLY A 51 -12.61 14.70 6.83
CA GLY A 51 -13.14 16.04 7.16
C GLY A 51 -14.48 16.37 6.51
N PHE A 52 -15.09 15.45 5.74
CA PHE A 52 -16.43 15.68 5.17
C PHE A 52 -17.48 15.85 6.25
N GLY A 53 -18.47 16.71 6.00
CA GLY A 53 -19.62 16.90 6.89
C GLY A 53 -20.48 15.64 7.02
N ILE A 54 -21.39 15.60 8.01
CA ILE A 54 -22.30 14.46 8.24
C ILE A 54 -23.16 14.20 6.98
N ARG A 55 -23.73 15.25 6.38
CA ARG A 55 -24.60 15.13 5.20
C ARG A 55 -23.83 14.62 3.98
N GLU A 56 -22.64 15.15 3.75
CA GLU A 56 -21.77 14.76 2.64
C GLU A 56 -21.30 13.32 2.81
N SER A 57 -20.87 12.94 4.03
CA SER A 57 -20.43 11.58 4.34
C SER A 57 -21.56 10.56 4.15
N CYS A 58 -22.80 10.92 4.52
CA CYS A 58 -23.99 10.11 4.23
C CYS A 58 -24.24 9.96 2.73
N ALA A 59 -24.12 11.04 1.96
CA ALA A 59 -24.33 11.01 0.52
C ALA A 59 -23.28 10.13 -0.18
N LEU A 60 -22.00 10.30 0.17
CA LEU A 60 -20.88 9.54 -0.39
C LEU A 60 -20.95 8.05 -0.07
N ALA A 61 -21.31 7.69 1.17
CA ALA A 61 -21.47 6.29 1.58
C ALA A 61 -22.83 5.68 1.18
N ASN A 62 -23.69 6.44 0.47
CA ASN A 62 -25.06 6.06 0.13
C ASN A 62 -25.87 5.57 1.36
N VAL A 63 -25.82 6.33 2.47
CA VAL A 63 -26.49 6.03 3.75
C VAL A 63 -27.50 7.12 4.09
N SER A 64 -28.70 6.71 4.52
CA SER A 64 -29.73 7.66 4.98
C SER A 64 -29.43 8.20 6.38
N GLN A 65 -29.91 9.41 6.69
CA GLN A 65 -29.83 9.98 8.04
C GLN A 65 -30.56 9.13 9.08
N ALA A 66 -31.62 8.40 8.69
CA ALA A 66 -32.32 7.48 9.59
C ALA A 66 -31.43 6.30 9.99
N THR A 67 -30.69 5.75 9.02
CA THR A 67 -29.71 4.68 9.25
C THR A 67 -28.58 5.14 10.17
N LEU A 68 -28.07 6.36 9.96
CA LEU A 68 -27.05 6.94 10.85
C LEU A 68 -27.56 7.11 12.29
N ARG A 69 -28.79 7.60 12.47
CA ARG A 69 -29.42 7.71 13.80
C ARG A 69 -29.58 6.35 14.47
N LYS A 70 -29.89 5.31 13.69
CA LYS A 70 -29.96 3.93 14.18
C LYS A 70 -28.58 3.45 14.66
N TRP A 71 -27.53 3.63 13.87
CA TRP A 71 -26.16 3.28 14.26
C TRP A 71 -25.71 3.96 15.55
N ARG A 72 -25.94 5.28 15.69
CA ARG A 72 -25.60 6.02 16.92
C ARG A 72 -26.32 5.53 18.18
N ARG A 73 -27.46 4.85 18.02
CA ARG A 73 -28.27 4.31 19.12
C ARG A 73 -27.84 2.90 19.49
N GLU A 74 -27.59 2.07 18.48
CA GLU A 74 -27.34 0.63 18.64
C GLU A 74 -25.86 0.30 18.83
N ASP A 75 -24.97 1.21 18.41
CA ASP A 75 -23.53 1.01 18.40
C ASP A 75 -22.83 2.16 19.15
N PRO A 76 -22.59 2.00 20.47
CA PRO A 76 -21.90 3.00 21.29
C PRO A 76 -20.47 3.28 20.80
N GLU A 77 -19.78 2.27 20.27
CA GLU A 77 -18.40 2.41 19.78
C GLU A 77 -18.37 3.28 18.52
N PHE A 78 -19.27 3.05 17.56
CA PHE A 78 -19.43 3.93 16.40
C PHE A 78 -19.70 5.38 16.80
N ARG A 79 -20.55 5.58 17.82
CA ARG A 79 -20.85 6.92 18.34
C ARG A 79 -19.62 7.61 18.94
N GLU A 80 -18.77 6.86 19.64
CA GLU A 80 -17.51 7.37 20.20
C GLU A 80 -16.54 7.77 19.09
N PHE A 81 -16.41 6.95 18.03
CA PHE A 81 -15.58 7.26 16.87
C PHE A 81 -16.06 8.49 16.08
N GLU A 82 -17.36 8.65 15.92
CA GLU A 82 -17.93 9.80 15.21
C GLU A 82 -17.91 11.10 16.04
N GLY A 83 -17.89 10.98 17.36
CA GLY A 83 -17.88 12.09 18.31
C GLY A 83 -16.49 12.37 18.87
N GLU A 84 -16.18 11.77 20.01
CA GLU A 84 -15.02 12.08 20.84
C GLU A 84 -13.69 11.73 20.17
N ARG A 85 -13.63 10.61 19.45
CA ARG A 85 -12.42 10.16 18.75
C ARG A 85 -12.30 10.67 17.32
N LEU A 86 -13.24 11.48 16.83
CA LEU A 86 -13.18 11.98 15.45
C LEU A 86 -11.93 12.80 15.19
N ALA A 87 -11.55 13.69 16.12
CA ALA A 87 -10.34 14.50 16.00
C ALA A 87 -9.07 13.64 15.96
N PHE A 88 -9.07 12.50 16.66
CA PHE A 88 -8.00 11.51 16.59
C PHE A 88 -7.98 10.85 15.21
N LEU A 89 -9.11 10.34 14.72
CA LEU A 89 -9.21 9.74 13.37
C LEU A 89 -8.72 10.71 12.29
N GLN A 90 -9.09 11.98 12.38
CA GLN A 90 -8.69 13.03 11.44
C GLN A 90 -7.20 13.33 11.46
N ARG A 91 -6.50 13.13 12.58
CA ARG A 91 -5.06 13.36 12.68
C ARG A 91 -4.24 12.15 12.29
N THR A 92 -4.70 10.95 12.65
CA THR A 92 -3.89 9.74 12.55
C THR A 92 -4.16 8.94 11.28
N ILE A 93 -5.40 8.95 10.77
CA ILE A 93 -5.85 8.03 9.70
C ILE A 93 -6.19 8.77 8.41
N SER A 94 -6.45 10.08 8.45
CA SER A 94 -6.87 10.86 7.29
C SER A 94 -5.86 10.84 6.14
N SER A 95 -4.57 11.02 6.43
CA SER A 95 -3.48 10.99 5.44
C SER A 95 -3.39 9.63 4.77
N ASP A 96 -3.51 8.57 5.55
CA ASP A 96 -3.47 7.19 5.07
C ASP A 96 -4.69 6.85 4.20
N ILE A 97 -5.90 7.24 4.61
CA ILE A 97 -7.10 7.09 3.78
C ILE A 97 -6.93 7.85 2.46
N MET A 98 -6.41 9.07 2.50
CA MET A 98 -6.16 9.85 1.28
C MET A 98 -5.16 9.17 0.37
N ARG A 99 -4.03 8.71 0.92
CA ARG A 99 -2.99 7.99 0.17
C ARG A 99 -3.56 6.73 -0.46
N MET A 100 -4.29 5.91 0.30
CA MET A 100 -4.89 4.68 -0.21
C MET A 100 -5.89 4.95 -1.33
N LYS A 101 -6.80 5.93 -1.16
CA LYS A 101 -7.77 6.31 -2.20
C LYS A 101 -7.08 6.89 -3.44
N TRP A 102 -6.04 7.71 -3.24
CA TRP A 102 -5.25 8.28 -4.34
C TRP A 102 -4.51 7.19 -5.11
N LEU A 103 -3.78 6.31 -4.42
CA LEU A 103 -3.07 5.19 -5.05
C LEU A 103 -4.03 4.30 -5.82
N ARG A 104 -5.19 3.97 -5.25
CA ARG A 104 -6.24 3.20 -5.93
C ARG A 104 -6.67 3.86 -7.24
N ASN A 105 -6.97 5.16 -7.20
CA ASN A 105 -7.36 5.88 -8.41
C ASN A 105 -6.20 5.96 -9.42
N PHE A 106 -4.97 6.12 -8.94
CA PHE A 106 -3.78 6.14 -9.76
C PHE A 106 -3.54 4.80 -10.48
N PHE A 107 -3.72 3.66 -9.80
CA PHE A 107 -3.65 2.34 -10.42
C PHE A 107 -4.67 2.15 -11.55
N LEU A 108 -5.90 2.66 -11.40
CA LEU A 108 -6.91 2.61 -12.47
C LEU A 108 -6.46 3.40 -13.71
N VAL A 109 -5.81 4.55 -13.50
CA VAL A 109 -5.22 5.34 -14.58
C VAL A 109 -4.08 4.58 -15.24
N LEU A 110 -3.14 4.02 -14.46
CA LEU A 110 -2.01 3.24 -14.99
C LEU A 110 -2.47 2.03 -15.82
N ARG A 111 -3.55 1.35 -15.42
CA ARG A 111 -4.11 0.23 -16.19
C ARG A 111 -4.65 0.70 -17.54
N ARG A 112 -5.29 1.88 -17.58
CA ARG A 112 -5.74 2.50 -18.83
C ARG A 112 -4.54 2.90 -19.71
N ASP A 113 -3.51 3.49 -19.11
CA ASP A 113 -2.27 3.87 -19.79
C ASP A 113 -1.61 2.65 -20.43
N GLN A 114 -1.43 1.57 -19.66
CA GLN A 114 -0.85 0.32 -20.15
C GLN A 114 -1.57 -0.18 -21.40
N ARG A 115 -2.90 -0.19 -21.41
CA ARG A 115 -3.69 -0.66 -22.57
C ARG A 115 -3.42 0.20 -23.81
N ILE A 116 -3.42 1.52 -23.66
CA ILE A 116 -3.21 2.45 -24.77
C ILE A 116 -1.76 2.40 -25.26
N LEU A 117 -0.79 2.32 -24.34
CA LEU A 117 0.63 2.20 -24.67
C LEU A 117 0.93 0.88 -25.40
N TYR A 118 0.39 -0.24 -24.90
CA TYR A 118 0.53 -1.54 -25.55
C TYR A 118 -0.02 -1.51 -26.98
N LYS A 119 -1.24 -0.99 -27.15
CA LYS A 119 -1.85 -0.83 -28.47
C LYS A 119 -1.01 0.09 -29.35
N SER A 120 -0.48 1.19 -28.83
CA SER A 120 0.37 2.11 -29.58
C SER A 120 1.70 1.50 -30.04
N ALA A 121 2.27 0.57 -29.26
CA ALA A 121 3.54 -0.06 -29.56
C ALA A 121 3.42 -1.11 -30.69
N PHE A 122 2.31 -1.84 -30.73
CA PHE A 122 2.12 -2.95 -31.68
C PHE A 122 1.13 -2.64 -32.82
N ASN A 123 0.25 -1.65 -32.66
CA ASN A 123 -0.73 -1.23 -33.65
C ASN A 123 -1.08 0.26 -33.51
N PHE A 124 -0.13 1.13 -33.84
CA PHE A 124 -0.31 2.58 -33.73
C PHE A 124 -1.44 3.12 -34.61
N GLU A 125 -1.64 2.57 -35.81
CA GLU A 125 -2.68 3.04 -36.73
C GLU A 125 -4.09 2.71 -36.21
N GLY A 126 -4.26 1.60 -35.49
CA GLY A 126 -5.51 1.17 -34.90
C GLY A 126 -5.99 1.96 -33.67
N LEU A 127 -5.25 2.99 -33.22
CA LEU A 127 -5.69 3.89 -32.15
C LEU A 127 -6.89 4.74 -32.60
N THR A 128 -7.91 4.83 -31.77
CA THR A 128 -9.00 5.79 -31.98
C THR A 128 -8.51 7.22 -31.73
N ASP A 129 -9.21 8.23 -32.24
CA ASP A 129 -8.84 9.65 -32.03
C ASP A 129 -8.82 10.03 -30.55
N ASN A 130 -9.72 9.44 -29.75
CA ASN A 130 -9.75 9.61 -28.30
C ASN A 130 -8.52 9.00 -27.62
N GLU A 131 -8.11 7.80 -28.02
CA GLU A 131 -6.91 7.15 -27.49
C GLU A 131 -5.64 7.89 -27.91
N ARG A 132 -5.57 8.39 -29.15
CA ARG A 132 -4.47 9.24 -29.65
C ARG A 132 -4.35 10.52 -28.85
N SER A 133 -5.48 11.21 -28.63
CA SER A 133 -5.53 12.43 -27.81
C SER A 133 -5.07 12.16 -26.37
N TYR A 134 -5.55 11.05 -25.78
CA TYR A 134 -5.12 10.62 -24.46
C TYR A 134 -3.62 10.28 -24.41
N LEU A 135 -3.11 9.56 -25.40
CA LEU A 135 -1.69 9.21 -25.52
C LEU A 135 -0.80 10.46 -25.53
N HIS A 136 -1.19 11.50 -26.28
CA HIS A 136 -0.46 12.77 -26.30
C HIS A 136 -0.50 13.53 -24.96
N LEU A 137 -1.53 13.32 -24.14
CA LEU A 137 -1.62 13.88 -22.79
C LEU A 137 -0.71 13.12 -21.83
N ILE A 138 -0.85 11.80 -21.74
CA ILE A 138 -0.12 10.99 -20.74
C ILE A 138 1.39 11.02 -20.97
N ARG A 139 1.86 11.05 -22.22
CA ARG A 139 3.30 11.09 -22.54
C ARG A 139 4.02 12.32 -21.98
N LYS A 140 3.29 13.42 -21.69
CA LYS A 140 3.85 14.62 -21.05
C LYS A 140 4.25 14.39 -19.60
N HIS A 141 3.72 13.33 -18.97
CA HIS A 141 3.90 13.03 -17.55
C HIS A 141 4.89 11.88 -17.28
N TYR A 142 5.60 11.41 -18.31
CA TYR A 142 6.72 10.46 -18.17
C TYR A 142 8.06 11.18 -18.11
N THR A 143 8.10 12.34 -17.43
CA THR A 143 9.35 13.06 -17.22
C THR A 143 10.11 12.47 -16.04
N PRO A 144 11.46 12.56 -15.99
CA PRO A 144 12.23 12.13 -14.83
C PRO A 144 11.74 12.78 -13.51
N GLN A 145 11.27 14.02 -13.57
CA GLN A 145 10.73 14.75 -12.42
C GLN A 145 9.44 14.13 -11.90
N ASP A 146 8.53 13.75 -12.80
CA ASP A 146 7.27 13.08 -12.43
C ASP A 146 7.52 11.70 -11.84
N LEU A 147 8.52 10.97 -12.38
CA LEU A 147 8.92 9.65 -11.86
C LEU A 147 9.51 9.75 -10.44
N LEU A 148 10.35 10.75 -10.17
CA LEU A 148 10.88 11.02 -8.82
C LEU A 148 9.77 11.44 -7.85
N ALA A 149 8.80 12.23 -8.31
CA ALA A 149 7.64 12.59 -7.50
C ALA A 149 6.78 11.36 -7.16
N LEU A 150 6.64 10.43 -8.10
CA LEU A 150 5.93 9.18 -7.89
C LEU A 150 6.66 8.27 -6.89
N GLU A 151 7.99 8.14 -6.99
CA GLU A 151 8.80 7.39 -6.03
C GLU A 151 8.58 7.92 -4.61
N LYS A 152 8.66 9.24 -4.44
CA LYS A 152 8.39 9.90 -3.16
C LYS A 152 6.95 9.70 -2.66
N ALA A 153 5.97 9.64 -3.56
CA ALA A 153 4.57 9.41 -3.18
C ALA A 153 4.30 7.95 -2.74
N LEU A 154 5.08 7.00 -3.26
CA LEU A 154 5.04 5.59 -2.90
C LEU A 154 5.83 5.27 -1.63
N GLU A 155 6.79 6.14 -1.26
CA GLU A 155 7.47 6.03 0.03
C GLU A 155 6.44 6.13 1.17
N PRO A 156 6.43 5.17 2.11
CA PRO A 156 5.59 5.30 3.29
C PRO A 156 6.02 6.55 4.07
N GLU A 157 5.09 7.49 4.32
CA GLU A 157 5.34 8.67 5.16
C GLU A 157 5.75 8.33 6.59
N HIS A 158 5.59 7.08 7.00
CA HIS A 158 6.30 6.56 8.14
C HIS A 158 7.76 6.33 7.75
N GLY A 159 8.57 7.37 8.03
CA GLY A 159 9.97 7.22 8.42
C GLY A 159 10.19 6.34 9.66
N GLU A 160 9.42 5.26 9.79
CA GLU A 160 9.68 4.15 10.69
C GLU A 160 10.18 2.96 9.87
N ARG A 161 11.41 3.08 9.34
CA ARG A 161 12.41 2.20 9.97
C ARG A 161 12.36 2.64 11.42
N ALA A 162 11.51 2.01 12.23
CA ALA A 162 11.41 2.37 13.64
C ALA A 162 12.87 2.46 14.09
N ARG A 163 13.36 3.66 14.43
CA ARG A 163 14.61 3.72 15.17
C ARG A 163 14.22 2.97 16.41
N ILE A 164 14.60 1.70 16.49
CA ILE A 164 14.51 0.96 17.72
C ILE A 164 15.47 1.73 18.62
N ALA A 165 14.94 2.74 19.31
CA ALA A 165 15.60 3.36 20.43
C ALA A 165 15.57 2.28 21.50
N VAL A 166 16.55 1.39 21.41
CA VAL A 166 16.75 0.35 22.42
C VAL A 166 17.24 1.09 23.66
N ASP A 167 16.31 1.62 24.46
CA ASP A 167 16.65 2.33 25.71
C ASP A 167 17.43 1.42 26.67
N LYS A 168 17.21 0.09 26.58
CA LYS A 168 18.01 -0.94 27.24
C LYS A 168 18.10 -2.17 26.36
N ALA A 169 19.30 -2.46 25.85
CA ALA A 169 19.57 -3.72 25.18
C ALA A 169 19.68 -4.81 26.24
N VAL A 170 18.66 -5.66 26.34
CA VAL A 170 18.68 -6.86 27.18
C VAL A 170 19.26 -7.99 26.35
N PHE A 171 20.50 -8.37 26.63
CA PHE A 171 21.15 -9.48 25.96
C PHE A 171 20.76 -10.78 26.67
N LEU A 172 20.05 -11.66 25.96
CA LEU A 172 19.66 -12.99 26.41
C LEU A 172 20.56 -14.01 25.71
N ILE A 173 21.23 -14.88 26.48
CA ILE A 173 21.94 -16.05 25.95
C ILE A 173 21.38 -17.28 26.67
N ASP A 174 20.96 -18.30 25.91
CA ASP A 174 20.38 -19.55 26.43
C ASP A 174 19.25 -19.31 27.45
N GLY A 175 18.42 -18.29 27.21
CA GLY A 175 17.27 -17.94 28.06
C GLY A 175 17.62 -17.20 29.35
N LYS A 176 18.88 -16.79 29.58
CA LYS A 176 19.30 -16.04 30.77
C LYS A 176 19.74 -14.62 30.42
N GLU A 177 19.24 -13.65 31.17
CA GLU A 177 19.60 -12.24 31.02
C GLU A 177 21.02 -11.96 31.54
N VAL A 178 21.81 -11.26 30.74
CA VAL A 178 23.16 -10.83 31.12
C VAL A 178 23.10 -9.48 31.85
N VAL A 179 23.04 -9.54 33.18
CA VAL A 179 23.08 -8.36 34.07
C VAL A 179 24.52 -8.02 34.46
N GLY A 180 24.95 -6.78 34.21
CA GLY A 180 26.27 -6.24 34.58
C GLY A 180 27.17 -5.89 33.38
N GLU A 181 27.87 -4.76 33.45
CA GLU A 181 28.65 -4.19 32.32
C GLU A 181 29.84 -5.08 31.92
N ASP A 182 30.54 -5.66 32.90
CA ASP A 182 31.68 -6.56 32.65
C ASP A 182 31.27 -7.84 31.92
N LYS A 183 30.11 -8.40 32.30
CA LYS A 183 29.55 -9.60 31.65
C LYS A 183 29.09 -9.29 30.23
N ARG A 184 28.53 -8.11 29.98
CA ARG A 184 28.17 -7.66 28.63
C ARG A 184 29.39 -7.53 27.72
N ARG A 185 30.52 -7.00 28.22
CA ARG A 185 31.77 -6.90 27.45
C ARG A 185 32.37 -8.27 27.13
N ALA A 186 32.39 -9.19 28.09
CA ALA A 186 32.85 -10.56 27.87
C ALA A 186 31.98 -11.32 26.86
N VAL A 187 30.66 -11.14 26.94
CA VAL A 187 29.68 -11.70 26.00
C VAL A 187 29.85 -11.12 24.59
N ALA A 188 29.99 -9.80 24.47
CA ALA A 188 30.18 -9.15 23.17
C ALA A 188 31.43 -9.68 22.47
N ARG A 189 32.54 -9.89 23.21
CA ARG A 189 33.76 -10.52 22.67
C ARG A 189 33.51 -11.96 22.21
N ALA A 190 32.85 -12.78 23.02
CA ALA A 190 32.55 -14.17 22.67
C ALA A 190 31.61 -14.30 21.45
N VAL A 191 30.63 -13.39 21.31
CA VAL A 191 29.75 -13.33 20.12
C VAL A 191 30.53 -12.89 18.90
N LEU A 192 31.39 -11.88 19.02
CA LEU A 192 32.26 -11.41 17.93
C LEU A 192 33.20 -12.51 17.45
N ASP A 193 33.79 -13.27 18.38
CA ASP A 193 34.68 -14.39 18.06
C ASP A 193 33.93 -15.52 17.35
N ARG A 194 32.69 -15.84 17.77
CA ARG A 194 31.83 -16.81 17.06
C ARG A 194 31.44 -16.34 15.67
N PHE A 195 31.15 -15.04 15.50
CA PHE A 195 30.78 -14.45 14.21
C PHE A 195 31.98 -14.45 13.24
N ASN A 196 33.17 -14.12 13.75
CA ASN A 196 34.41 -14.18 12.97
C ASN A 196 34.82 -15.63 12.67
N ALA A 197 34.54 -16.57 13.58
CA ALA A 197 34.74 -18.00 13.32
C ALA A 197 33.82 -18.48 12.19
N SER A 198 32.55 -18.06 12.13
CA SER A 198 31.66 -18.35 10.99
C SER A 198 32.15 -17.77 9.66
N GLY A 199 32.79 -16.59 9.68
CA GLY A 199 33.43 -16.02 8.48
C GLY A 199 34.55 -16.90 7.93
N LYS A 200 35.36 -17.50 8.80
CA LYS A 200 36.42 -18.45 8.38
C LYS A 200 35.87 -19.72 7.73
N TYR A 201 34.68 -20.18 8.10
CA TYR A 201 34.03 -21.32 7.43
C TYR A 201 33.49 -20.95 6.04
N VAL A 202 33.09 -19.71 5.82
CA VAL A 202 32.67 -19.23 4.49
C VAL A 202 33.87 -19.10 3.56
N GLU A 203 35.00 -18.58 4.06
CA GLU A 203 36.26 -18.49 3.29
C GLU A 203 36.87 -19.87 2.99
N ALA A 204 36.86 -20.79 3.97
CA ALA A 204 37.34 -22.16 3.77
C ALA A 204 36.50 -22.93 2.74
N ARG A 205 35.17 -22.78 2.78
CA ARG A 205 34.26 -23.40 1.81
C ARG A 205 34.41 -22.80 0.40
N ALA A 206 34.62 -21.49 0.30
CA ALA A 206 34.90 -20.83 -0.97
C ALA A 206 36.26 -21.24 -1.58
N ALA A 207 37.26 -21.53 -0.74
CA ALA A 207 38.55 -22.05 -1.18
C ALA A 207 38.45 -23.51 -1.67
N GLU A 208 37.69 -24.36 -0.96
CA GLU A 208 37.43 -25.75 -1.40
C GLU A 208 36.63 -25.81 -2.71
N GLU A 209 35.68 -24.90 -2.93
CA GLU A 209 34.92 -24.81 -4.20
C GLU A 209 35.77 -24.28 -5.37
N ALA A 210 36.79 -23.45 -5.11
CA ALA A 210 37.70 -22.93 -6.13
C ALA A 210 38.79 -23.93 -6.56
N GLU A 211 39.22 -24.85 -5.71
CA GLU A 211 40.13 -25.95 -6.07
C GLU A 211 39.44 -27.12 -6.79
N ALA A 212 38.11 -27.19 -6.73
CA ALA A 212 37.31 -28.22 -7.39
C ALA A 212 36.89 -27.88 -8.84
N THR A 213 37.37 -26.75 -9.39
CA THR A 213 37.10 -26.29 -10.77
C THR A 213 38.39 -26.28 -11.59
#